data_AF-A0A7Y4VX70-F1
#
_entry.id   AF-A0A7Y4VX70-F1
#
_cell.length_a   1.000
_cell.length_b   1.000
_cell.length_c   1.000
_cell.angle_alpha   90.00
_cell.angle_beta   90.00
_cell.angle_gamma   90.00
#
_symmetry.space_group_name_H-M   'P 1'
#
loop_
_entity.id
_entity.type
_entity.pdbx_description
1 polymer ?
#
loop_
_entity_poly.entity_id
_entity_poly.type
_entity_poly.pdbx_seq_one_letter_code
_entity_poly.pdbx_strand_id
1 'polypeptide(L)' 'FTTKPAGSGIGLVFCRQVAEAHGSTVTLANRADRRGCVARVRLPISSG' A
#
# COMPACT_ATOMS: atom_id res chain seq x y z
N PHE A 1 1.48 -11.11 -1.74
CA PHE A 1 2.89 -11.07 -2.19
C PHE A 1 3.81 -11.00 -0.99
N THR A 2 4.74 -11.96 -0.88
CA THR A 2 5.76 -12.02 0.17
C THR A 2 7.08 -12.46 -0.46
N THR A 3 8.20 -12.01 0.09
CA THR A 3 9.54 -12.55 -0.22
C THR A 3 10.09 -13.38 0.95
N LYS A 4 9.31 -13.53 2.04
CA LYS A 4 9.68 -14.29 3.23
C LYS A 4 9.19 -15.74 3.11
N PRO A 5 10.02 -16.74 3.45
CA PRO A 5 9.73 -18.18 3.27
C PRO A 5 8.41 -18.66 3.90
N ALA A 6 8.00 -18.08 5.03
CA ALA A 6 6.75 -18.41 5.74
C ALA A 6 5.77 -17.22 5.81
N GLY A 7 5.97 -16.18 5.01
CA GLY A 7 5.05 -15.05 4.99
C GLY A 7 3.81 -15.39 4.18
N SER A 8 2.61 -15.15 4.69
CA SER A 8 1.37 -15.30 3.91
C SER A 8 1.23 -14.24 2.82
N GLY A 9 2.00 -13.14 2.89
CA GLY A 9 1.97 -12.07 1.90
C GLY A 9 0.68 -11.28 1.86
N ILE A 10 -0.11 -11.32 2.94
CA ILE A 10 -1.42 -10.67 3.06
C ILE A 10 -1.33 -9.19 3.44
N GLY A 11 -0.24 -8.73 4.06
CA GLY A 11 -0.19 -7.41 4.69
C GLY A 11 -0.54 -6.26 3.74
N LEU A 12 0.06 -6.22 2.55
CA LEU A 12 -0.21 -5.17 1.56
C LEU A 12 -1.60 -5.28 0.94
N VAL A 13 -2.13 -6.50 0.81
CA VAL A 13 -3.50 -6.74 0.31
C VAL A 13 -4.50 -6.22 1.33
N PHE A 14 -4.30 -6.56 2.61
CA PHE A 14 -5.10 -6.07 3.72
C PHE A 14 -5.07 -4.53 3.81
N CYS A 15 -3.88 -3.91 3.74
CA CYS A 15 -3.77 -2.45 3.73
C CYS A 15 -4.56 -1.80 2.58
N ARG A 16 -4.55 -2.40 1.38
CA ARG A 16 -5.34 -1.93 0.26
C ARG A 16 -6.84 -2.01 0.55
N GLN A 17 -7.31 -3.16 1.04
CA GLN A 17 -8.73 -3.36 1.37
C GLN A 17 -9.22 -2.37 2.42
N VAL A 18 -8.44 -2.17 3.49
CA VAL A 18 -8.77 -1.17 4.53
C VAL A 18 -8.84 0.22 3.93
N ALA A 19 -7.86 0.64 3.13
CA ALA A 19 -7.87 1.96 2.51
C ALA A 19 -9.06 2.15 1.56
N GLU A 20 -9.34 1.17 0.70
CA GLU A 20 -10.47 1.21 -0.25
C GLU A 20 -11.81 1.35 0.48
N ALA A 21 -11.99 0.65 1.61
CA ALA A 21 -13.17 0.78 2.46
C ALA A 21 -13.36 2.21 3.03
N HIS A 22 -12.29 3.00 3.13
CA HIS A 22 -12.30 4.39 3.58
C HIS A 22 -12.23 5.40 2.42
N GLY A 23 -12.55 4.98 1.18
CA GLY A 23 -12.46 5.83 -0.01
C GLY A 23 -11.03 6.29 -0.36
N SER A 24 -10.03 5.60 0.19
CA SER A 24 -8.62 5.88 0.03
C SER A 24 -7.96 4.89 -0.94
N THR A 25 -6.74 5.19 -1.40
CA THR A 25 -6.03 4.32 -2.34
C THR A 25 -4.61 4.00 -1.88
N VAL A 26 -4.15 2.77 -2.10
CA VAL A 26 -2.77 2.32 -1.83
C VAL A 26 -2.05 1.95 -3.14
N THR A 27 -0.91 2.57 -3.39
CA THR A 27 -0.04 2.26 -4.54
C THR A 27 1.35 1.84 -4.09
N LEU A 28 1.97 0.98 -4.88
CA LEU A 28 3.35 0.53 -4.71
C LEU A 28 4.09 0.79 -6.02
N ALA A 29 5.24 1.44 -5.93
CA ALA A 29 6.08 1.72 -7.09
C ALA A 29 7.55 1.54 -6.70
N ASN A 30 8.37 1.10 -7.66
CA ASN A 30 9.82 1.16 -7.48
C ASN A 30 10.25 2.62 -7.37
N ARG A 31 11.26 2.87 -6.54
CA ARG A 31 11.92 4.18 -6.47
C ARG A 31 12.58 4.50 -7.81
N ALA A 32 12.51 5.75 -8.23
CA ALA A 32 13.11 6.24 -9.47
C ALA A 32 14.58 6.66 -9.29
N ASP A 33 14.97 7.05 -8.06
CA ASP A 33 16.27 7.62 -7.71
C ASP A 33 17.30 6.58 -7.26
N ARG A 34 16.84 5.48 -6.66
CA ARG A 34 17.70 4.44 -6.09
C ARG A 34 16.94 3.13 -5.91
N ARG A 35 17.66 2.04 -5.59
CA ARG A 35 17.05 0.76 -5.26
C ARG A 35 16.07 0.90 -4.07
N GLY A 36 14.85 0.40 -4.25
CA GLY A 36 13.84 0.35 -3.20
C GLY A 36 12.42 0.48 -3.74
N CYS A 37 11.45 0.45 -2.83
CA CYS A 37 10.02 0.60 -3.12
C CYS A 37 9.45 1.79 -2.34
N VAL A 38 8.44 2.45 -2.90
CA VAL A 38 7.61 3.47 -2.25
C VAL A 38 6.19 2.92 -2.18
N ALA A 39 5.68 2.82 -0.95
CA ALA A 39 4.26 2.66 -0.70
C ALA A 39 3.63 4.05 -0.47
N ARG A 40 2.58 4.40 -1.21
CA ARG A 40 1.82 5.62 -0.99
C ARG A 40 0.38 5.29 -0.64
N VAL A 41 -0.13 6.00 0.37
CA VAL A 41 -1.54 6.02 0.72
C VAL A 41 -2.08 7.41 0.41
N ARG A 42 -3.17 7.50 -0.35
CA ARG A 42 -3.87 8.75 -0.63
C ARG A 42 -5.22 8.70 0.08
N LEU A 43 -5.42 9.62 1.01
CA LEU A 43 -6.64 9.75 1.80
C LEU A 43 -7.50 10.87 1.19
N PRO A 44 -8.83 10.75 1.18
CA PRO A 44 -9.71 11.87 0.89
C PRO A 44 -9.57 12.93 2.00
N ILE A 45 -9.54 14.20 1.62
CA ILE A 45 -9.63 15.29 2.59
C ILE A 45 -11.12 15.49 2.86
N SER A 46 -11.55 15.27 4.10
CA SER A 46 -12.90 15.64 4.51
C SER A 46 -12.95 17.17 4.60
N SER A 47 -13.64 17.82 3.66
CA SER A 47 -14.24 19.12 3.93
C SER A 47 -15.45 18.86 4.82
N GLY A 48 -15.23 18.93 6.14
CA GLY A 48 -16.32 19.12 7.10
C GLY A 48 -16.89 20.53 7.00
#